data_AF-A0A9X1PIA8-F1
#
_entry.id   AF-A0A9X1PIA8-F1
#
_cell.length_a   1.000
_cell.length_b   1.000
_cell.length_c   1.000
_cell.angle_alpha   90.00
_cell.angle_beta   90.00
_cell.angle_gamma   90.00
#
_symmetry.space_group_name_H-M   'P 1'
#
loop_
_entity.id
_entity.type
_entity.pdbx_description
1 polymer ?
#
loop_
_entity_poly.entity_id
_entity_poly.type
_entity_poly.pdbx_seq_one_letter_code
_entity_poly.pdbx_strand_id
1 'polypeptide(L)'
;MKPLPQINFFDRGKVMYVHVQNNGVGPLIIEGLKFKKDGRVYTDIEECLDLPPRSYMHMRITGSSKKVILPGKFLEVFSTQFDVCEDDAKLDNVRRQLTVMALTVDGRDIYDNKIVLERDFAWFARHLHS
;
A
#
# COMPACT_ATOMS: atom_id res chain seq x y z
N MET A 1 18.92 16.14 -6.00
CA MET A 1 18.44 14.78 -6.34
C MET A 1 16.97 14.70 -5.99
N LYS A 2 16.09 14.22 -6.88
CA LYS A 2 14.64 14.24 -6.67
C LYS A 2 14.09 12.81 -6.56
N PRO A 3 13.37 12.43 -5.48
CA PRO A 3 12.62 11.17 -5.44
C PRO A 3 11.44 11.22 -6.42
N LEU A 4 11.04 10.07 -6.93
CA LEU A 4 9.87 9.91 -7.81
C LEU A 4 9.01 8.77 -7.25
N PRO A 5 8.17 9.05 -6.25
CA PRO A 5 7.32 8.04 -5.64
C PRO A 5 6.26 7.53 -6.62
N GLN A 6 5.93 6.25 -6.48
CA GLN A 6 4.82 5.62 -7.16
C GLN A 6 4.20 4.58 -6.24
N ILE A 7 2.87 4.51 -6.18
CA ILE A 7 2.15 3.41 -5.53
C ILE A 7 1.96 2.33 -6.59
N ASN A 8 2.46 1.13 -6.35
CA ASN A 8 2.39 -0.01 -7.26
C ASN A 8 1.51 -1.12 -6.67
N PHE A 9 0.76 -1.77 -7.55
CA PHE A 9 -0.11 -2.89 -7.22
C PHE A 9 0.36 -4.15 -7.94
N PHE A 10 0.19 -5.29 -7.26
CA PHE A 10 0.41 -6.59 -7.85
C PHE A 10 -0.65 -7.55 -7.33
N ASP A 11 -1.14 -8.36 -8.25
CA ASP A 11 -2.12 -9.41 -8.00
C ASP A 11 -1.90 -10.47 -9.09
N ARG A 12 -1.11 -11.50 -8.75
CA ARG A 12 -0.87 -12.63 -9.65
C ARG A 12 -0.35 -13.82 -8.85
N GLY A 13 -0.78 -15.02 -9.24
CA GLY A 13 -0.23 -16.27 -8.72
C GLY A 13 -0.33 -16.38 -7.20
N LYS A 14 -1.52 -16.09 -6.64
CA LYS A 14 -1.80 -16.13 -5.19
C LYS A 14 -0.96 -15.16 -4.34
N VAL A 15 -0.28 -14.19 -4.96
CA VAL A 15 0.45 -13.13 -4.27
C VAL A 15 -0.19 -11.79 -4.59
N MET A 16 -0.35 -10.97 -3.55
CA MET A 16 -0.89 -9.63 -3.66
C MET A 16 -0.06 -8.65 -2.84
N TYR A 17 0.23 -7.47 -3.40
CA TYR A 17 0.87 -6.41 -2.65
C TYR A 17 0.50 -5.00 -3.10
N VAL A 18 0.66 -4.06 -2.17
CA VAL A 18 0.68 -2.62 -2.40
C VAL A 18 2.03 -2.08 -1.92
N HIS A 19 2.80 -1.53 -2.84
CA HIS A 19 4.12 -0.97 -2.57
C HIS A 19 4.15 0.53 -2.84
N VAL A 20 4.92 1.26 -2.05
CA VAL A 20 5.37 2.62 -2.39
C VAL A 20 6.80 2.52 -2.86
N GLN A 21 7.06 2.80 -4.13
CA GLN A 21 8.36 2.66 -4.75
C GLN A 21 8.95 4.04 -5.07
N ASN A 22 10.26 4.20 -4.86
CA ASN A 22 10.96 5.41 -5.26
C ASN A 22 11.78 5.16 -6.53
N ASN A 23 11.24 5.60 -7.67
CA ASN A 23 11.90 5.49 -8.98
C ASN A 23 12.83 6.68 -9.29
N GLY A 24 13.00 7.59 -8.33
CA GLY A 24 13.84 8.78 -8.49
C GLY A 24 15.29 8.52 -8.13
N VAL A 25 16.05 9.60 -8.02
CA VAL A 25 17.49 9.56 -7.75
C VAL A 25 17.87 10.16 -6.39
N GLY A 26 16.88 10.54 -5.57
CA GLY A 26 17.09 10.99 -4.19
C GLY A 26 16.28 10.15 -3.20
N PRO A 27 16.64 10.12 -1.89
CA PRO A 27 15.86 9.43 -0.88
C PRO A 27 14.46 10.04 -0.73
N LEU A 28 13.48 9.19 -0.45
CA LEU A 28 12.13 9.59 -0.08
C LEU A 28 11.90 9.28 1.40
N ILE A 29 11.56 10.29 2.19
CA ILE A 29 11.22 10.14 3.60
C ILE A 29 9.69 10.11 3.71
N ILE A 30 9.14 8.96 4.10
CA ILE A 30 7.72 8.77 4.38
C ILE A 30 7.44 9.22 5.80
N GLU A 31 6.49 10.13 5.94
CA GLU A 31 6.06 10.71 7.21
C GLU A 31 4.72 10.16 7.69
N GLY A 32 3.89 9.65 6.78
CA GLY A 32 2.62 9.02 7.13
C GLY A 32 1.97 8.29 5.98
N LEU A 33 1.15 7.31 6.34
CA LEU A 33 0.23 6.62 5.44
C LEU A 33 -1.19 6.90 5.92
N LYS A 34 -2.08 7.25 4.99
CA LYS A 34 -3.49 7.47 5.25
C LYS A 34 -4.31 6.62 4.31
N PHE A 35 -5.14 5.75 4.87
CA PHE A 35 -6.06 4.91 4.13
C PHE A 35 -7.43 5.56 4.16
N LYS A 36 -8.07 5.68 2.99
CA LYS A 36 -9.44 6.15 2.88
C LYS A 36 -10.33 4.97 2.52
N LYS A 37 -11.43 4.79 3.26
CA LYS A 37 -12.47 3.79 2.98
C LYS A 37 -13.81 4.37 3.42
N ASP A 38 -14.83 4.27 2.56
CA ASP A 38 -16.19 4.74 2.84
C ASP A 38 -16.27 6.19 3.37
N GLY A 39 -15.42 7.06 2.80
CA GLY A 39 -15.34 8.49 3.18
C GLY A 39 -14.60 8.78 4.49
N ARG A 40 -14.16 7.76 5.23
CA ARG A 40 -13.36 7.89 6.46
C ARG A 40 -11.88 7.73 6.16
N VAL A 41 -11.04 8.33 7.01
CA VAL A 41 -9.58 8.28 6.91
C VAL A 41 -9.01 7.56 8.14
N TYR A 42 -8.10 6.64 7.88
CA TYR A 42 -7.47 5.75 8.85
C TYR A 42 -5.95 5.85 8.71
N THR A 43 -5.22 5.65 9.81
CA THR A 43 -3.74 5.63 9.80
C THR A 43 -3.16 4.23 9.81
N ASP A 44 -4.03 3.23 9.94
CA ASP A 44 -3.70 1.82 9.99
C ASP A 44 -4.58 1.07 8.98
N ILE A 45 -3.98 0.20 8.19
CA ILE A 45 -4.72 -0.56 7.17
C ILE A 45 -5.60 -1.63 7.83
N GLU A 46 -5.22 -2.10 9.03
CA GLU A 46 -6.01 -3.10 9.76
C GLU A 46 -7.41 -2.56 10.08
N GLU A 47 -7.55 -1.26 10.34
CA GLU A 47 -8.83 -0.61 10.61
C GLU A 47 -9.74 -0.56 9.35
N CYS A 48 -9.18 -0.80 8.17
CA CYS A 48 -9.90 -0.83 6.90
C CYS A 48 -10.27 -2.26 6.46
N LEU A 49 -9.64 -3.29 7.04
CA LEU A 49 -9.73 -4.67 6.57
C LEU A 49 -10.47 -5.55 7.60
N ASP A 50 -11.47 -6.27 7.13
CA ASP A 50 -12.09 -7.38 7.84
C ASP A 50 -11.37 -8.68 7.48
N LEU A 51 -10.10 -8.75 7.88
CA LEU A 51 -9.18 -9.86 7.67
C LEU A 51 -8.40 -10.13 8.97
N PRO A 52 -8.04 -11.39 9.26
CA PRO A 52 -7.19 -11.68 10.41
C PRO A 52 -5.85 -10.91 10.30
N PRO A 53 -5.42 -10.11 11.30
CA PRO A 53 -4.17 -9.34 11.25
C PRO A 53 -2.91 -10.15 10.89
N ARG A 54 -2.92 -11.45 11.18
CA ARG A 54 -1.80 -12.37 10.88
C ARG A 54 -1.84 -12.96 9.47
N SER A 55 -2.89 -12.72 8.69
CA SER A 55 -3.01 -13.24 7.32
C SER A 55 -2.40 -12.33 6.25
N TYR A 56 -1.82 -11.19 6.66
CA TYR A 56 -1.15 -10.25 5.77
C TYR A 56 -0.04 -9.51 6.50
N MET A 57 0.96 -9.09 5.76
CA MET A 57 1.94 -8.12 6.21
C MET A 57 1.37 -6.72 5.99
N HIS A 58 1.57 -5.87 6.97
CA HIS A 58 1.28 -4.44 6.85
C HIS A 58 2.35 -3.64 7.57
N MET A 59 2.41 -2.35 7.26
CA MET A 59 3.27 -1.43 7.98
C MET A 59 2.50 -0.22 8.48
N ARG A 60 2.62 0.03 9.78
CA ARG A 60 2.19 1.28 10.39
C ARG A 60 3.33 2.30 10.35
N ILE A 61 3.03 3.50 9.87
CA ILE A 61 3.94 4.65 9.92
C ILE A 61 3.27 5.75 10.72
N THR A 62 3.83 6.03 11.89
CA THR A 62 3.40 7.13 12.76
C THR A 62 4.35 8.30 12.64
N GLY A 63 3.94 9.50 13.10
CA GLY A 63 4.82 10.68 13.10
C GLY A 63 6.14 10.49 13.86
N SER A 64 6.22 9.51 14.77
CA SER A 64 7.43 9.12 15.51
C SER A 64 8.33 8.10 14.80
N SER A 65 7.84 7.44 13.74
CA SER A 65 8.51 6.33 13.04
C SER A 65 8.59 6.57 11.53
N LYS A 66 9.38 7.56 11.12
CA LYS A 66 9.60 7.84 9.68
C LYS A 66 10.29 6.66 8.99
N LYS A 67 9.98 6.45 7.71
CA LYS A 67 10.63 5.43 6.87
C LYS A 67 11.34 6.09 5.70
N VAL A 68 12.52 5.61 5.36
CA VAL A 68 13.29 6.13 4.22
C VAL A 68 13.29 5.09 3.10
N ILE A 69 12.83 5.48 1.93
CA ILE A 69 12.87 4.68 0.71
C ILE A 69 13.99 5.21 -0.17
N LEU A 70 15.08 4.44 -0.25
CA LEU A 70 16.21 4.75 -1.12
C LEU A 70 15.83 4.64 -2.61
N PRO A 71 16.58 5.28 -3.51
CA PRO A 71 16.41 5.11 -4.96
C PRO A 71 16.33 3.64 -5.38
N GLY A 72 15.34 3.30 -6.21
CA GLY A 72 15.10 1.95 -6.72
C GLY A 72 14.59 0.95 -5.67
N LYS A 73 14.29 1.39 -4.45
CA LYS A 73 13.69 0.56 -3.39
C LYS A 73 12.21 0.86 -3.24
N PHE A 74 11.55 -0.01 -2.48
CA PHE A 74 10.14 0.12 -2.15
C PHE A 74 9.92 -0.08 -0.65
N LEU A 75 8.79 0.46 -0.20
CA LEU A 75 8.16 0.18 1.07
C LEU A 75 6.94 -0.69 0.80
N GLU A 76 6.86 -1.82 1.48
CA GLU A 76 5.67 -2.65 1.47
C GLU A 76 4.63 -2.10 2.45
N VAL A 77 3.49 -1.66 1.92
CA VAL A 77 2.38 -1.13 2.71
C VAL A 77 1.42 -2.24 3.11
N PHE A 78 1.19 -3.15 2.18
CA PHE A 78 0.37 -4.35 2.35
C PHE A 78 0.96 -5.47 1.49
N SER A 79 1.04 -6.68 2.01
CA SER A 79 1.20 -7.87 1.20
C SER A 79 0.53 -9.08 1.82
N THR A 80 0.11 -10.02 0.97
CA THR A 80 -0.36 -11.32 1.40
C THR A 80 -0.02 -12.36 0.35
N GLN A 81 0.16 -13.59 0.81
CA GLN A 81 0.42 -14.75 -0.01
C GLN A 81 -0.51 -15.86 0.44
N PHE A 82 -1.24 -16.43 -0.51
CA PHE A 82 -2.14 -17.55 -0.30
C PHE A 82 -1.46 -18.85 -0.74
N ASP A 83 -1.78 -19.95 -0.07
CA ASP A 83 -1.29 -21.26 -0.52
C ASP A 83 -1.94 -21.65 -1.85
N VAL A 84 -1.25 -22.50 -2.62
CA VAL A 84 -1.75 -22.96 -3.93
C VAL A 84 -3.07 -23.73 -3.79
N CYS A 85 -3.29 -24.37 -2.64
CA CYS A 85 -4.50 -25.12 -2.32
C CYS A 85 -5.61 -24.24 -1.70
N GLU A 86 -5.36 -22.95 -1.45
CA GLU A 86 -6.39 -22.08 -0.89
C GLU A 86 -7.44 -21.68 -1.92
N ASP A 87 -8.68 -21.63 -1.44
CA ASP A 87 -9.86 -21.24 -2.21
C ASP A 87 -9.71 -19.83 -2.80
N ASP A 88 -10.07 -19.67 -4.08
CA ASP A 88 -10.15 -18.38 -4.76
C ASP A 88 -11.14 -17.43 -4.08
N ALA A 89 -12.13 -17.96 -3.35
CA ALA A 89 -13.04 -17.13 -2.55
C ALA A 89 -12.32 -16.27 -1.49
N LYS A 90 -11.23 -16.76 -0.90
CA LYS A 90 -10.43 -15.98 0.05
C LYS A 90 -9.70 -14.83 -0.66
N LEU A 91 -9.14 -15.13 -1.83
CA LEU A 91 -8.43 -14.14 -2.65
C LEU A 91 -9.40 -13.03 -3.10
N ASP A 92 -10.57 -13.41 -3.56
CA ASP A 92 -11.62 -12.48 -3.98
C ASP A 92 -12.16 -11.64 -2.82
N ASN A 93 -12.24 -12.20 -1.60
CA ASN A 93 -12.56 -11.41 -0.42
C ASN A 93 -11.54 -10.28 -0.22
N VAL A 94 -10.24 -10.58 -0.28
CA VAL A 94 -9.20 -9.55 -0.14
C VAL A 94 -9.28 -8.51 -1.26
N ARG A 95 -9.47 -8.93 -2.52
CA ARG A 95 -9.66 -8.02 -3.66
C ARG A 95 -10.83 -7.06 -3.44
N ARG A 96 -12.00 -7.59 -3.02
CA ARG A 96 -13.19 -6.77 -2.76
C ARG A 96 -12.95 -5.74 -1.68
N GLN A 97 -12.30 -6.13 -0.58
CA GLN A 97 -12.01 -5.22 0.51
C GLN A 97 -11.01 -4.13 0.11
N LEU A 98 -9.97 -4.46 -0.67
CA LEU A 98 -9.01 -3.47 -1.15
C LEU A 98 -9.61 -2.52 -2.19
N THR A 99 -10.49 -3.00 -3.07
CA THR A 99 -11.05 -2.23 -4.21
C THR A 99 -11.71 -0.91 -3.77
N VAL A 100 -12.31 -0.86 -2.58
CA VAL A 100 -13.03 0.32 -2.06
C VAL A 100 -12.12 1.29 -1.30
N MET A 101 -10.81 1.05 -1.29
CA MET A 101 -9.84 1.84 -0.55
C MET A 101 -9.07 2.81 -1.45
N ALA A 102 -8.46 3.81 -0.81
CA ALA A 102 -7.40 4.62 -1.41
C ALA A 102 -6.27 4.83 -0.39
N LEU A 103 -5.06 5.03 -0.88
CA LEU A 103 -3.89 5.35 -0.07
C LEU A 103 -3.38 6.74 -0.43
N THR A 104 -3.21 7.57 0.59
CA THR A 104 -2.42 8.79 0.52
C THR A 104 -1.11 8.57 1.28
N VAL A 105 0.00 8.91 0.63
CA VAL A 105 1.35 8.85 1.17
C VAL A 105 1.84 10.28 1.36
N ASP A 106 2.08 10.65 2.61
CA ASP A 106 2.72 11.92 2.96
C ASP A 106 4.23 11.69 3.13
N GLY A 107 5.04 12.50 2.45
CA GLY A 107 6.48 12.41 2.55
C GLY A 107 7.21 13.68 2.15
N ARG A 108 8.53 13.59 2.09
CA ARG A 108 9.42 14.67 1.70
C ARG A 108 10.75 14.15 1.18
N ASP A 109 11.51 15.01 0.51
CA ASP A 109 12.92 14.74 0.20
C ASP A 109 13.87 15.24 1.30
N ILE A 110 15.18 15.12 1.08
CA ILE A 110 16.22 15.55 2.02
C ILE A 110 16.37 17.08 2.14
N TYR A 111 15.69 17.83 1.28
CA TYR A 111 15.68 19.30 1.28
C TYR A 111 14.35 19.85 1.84
N ASP A 112 13.59 19.01 2.55
CA ASP A 112 12.27 19.32 3.10
C ASP A 112 11.21 19.71 2.06
N ASN A 113 11.40 19.38 0.77
CA ASN A 113 10.33 19.55 -0.21
C ASN A 113 9.23 18.53 0.06
N LYS A 114 8.01 19.03 0.30
CA LYS A 114 6.82 18.19 0.54
C LYS A 114 6.45 17.38 -0.71
N ILE A 115 6.08 16.13 -0.48
CA ILE A 115 5.65 15.17 -1.49
C ILE A 115 4.37 14.51 -0.99
N VAL A 116 3.32 14.55 -1.80
CA VAL A 116 2.06 13.86 -1.53
C VAL A 116 1.71 13.04 -2.75
N LEU A 117 1.39 11.77 -2.54
CA LEU A 117 0.93 10.86 -3.58
C LEU A 117 -0.36 10.20 -3.13
N GLU A 118 -1.35 10.13 -4.00
CA GLU A 118 -2.61 9.45 -3.74
C GLU A 118 -2.90 8.44 -4.86
N ARG A 119 -3.41 7.27 -4.49
CA ARG A 119 -3.87 6.27 -5.46
C ARG A 119 -5.02 5.46 -4.88
N ASP A 120 -6.12 5.36 -5.64
CA ASP A 120 -7.20 4.43 -5.35
C ASP A 120 -6.80 2.99 -5.70
N PHE A 121 -7.43 2.04 -5.03
CA PHE A 121 -7.15 0.62 -5.16
C PHE A 121 -8.14 -0.07 -6.11
N ALA A 122 -8.92 0.70 -6.90
CA ALA A 122 -9.93 0.15 -7.82
C ALA A 122 -9.33 -0.79 -8.87
N TRP A 123 -8.01 -0.69 -9.12
CA TRP A 123 -7.25 -1.62 -9.94
C TRP A 123 -7.44 -3.09 -9.56
N PHE A 124 -7.64 -3.43 -8.27
CA PHE A 124 -7.89 -4.82 -7.85
C PHE A 124 -9.24 -5.37 -8.37
N ALA A 125 -10.19 -4.50 -8.74
CA ALA A 125 -11.49 -4.92 -9.27
C ALA A 125 -11.38 -5.68 -10.60
N ARG A 126 -10.30 -5.46 -11.37
CA ARG A 126 -10.08 -6.12 -12.68
C ARG A 126 -9.98 -7.65 -12.57
N HIS A 127 -9.75 -8.18 -11.37
CA HIS A 127 -9.63 -9.60 -11.11
C HIS A 127 -10.89 -10.23 -10.49
N LEU A 128 -11.96 -9.46 -10.27
CA LEU A 128 -13.23 -9.94 -9.70
C LEU A 128 -14.19 -10.56 -10.74
N HIS A 129 -13.81 -10.55 -12.01
CA HIS A 129 -14.61 -11.05 -13.13
C HIS A 129 -14.08 -12.36 -13.75
N SER A 130 -13.20 -13.09 -13.04
CA SER A 130 -12.62 -14.33 -13.55
C SER A 130 -13.21 -15.57 -12.91
#